data_AF-A0AAN1S034-F1
#
_entry.id   AF-A0AAN1S034-F1
#
_cell.length_a   1.000
_cell.length_b   1.000
_cell.length_c   1.000
_cell.angle_alpha   90.00
_cell.angle_beta   90.00
_cell.angle_gamma   90.00
#
_symmetry.space_group_name_H-M   'P 1'
#
loop_
_entity.id
_entity.type
_entity.pdbx_description
1 polymer ?
#
loop_
_entity_poly.entity_id
_entity_poly.type
_entity_poly.pdbx_seq_one_letter_code
_entity_poly.pdbx_strand_id
1 'polypeptide(L)'
;MTALLPKWAMGDPAIVAERLEGIKRKPPRLTRQEEARKGLEQLFSEDHMTKDESEQLEELLMTWYHWAKAHREHLGHSRVAPGFHGVSDLDAYGDDDETDAKLNRYVAEQVDVCLSSLPVELRAAVGIHAGNRAAGACVFSNPRFTPEQQHQRYQEAKARLLPMLRKRDMIKMVA
;
A
#
# COMPACT_ATOMS: atom_id res chain seq x y z
N MET A 1 49.64 24.06 31.44
CA MET A 1 48.57 24.96 30.95
C MET A 1 47.23 24.31 31.29
N THR A 2 46.52 24.83 32.29
CA THR A 2 45.22 24.31 32.73
C THR A 2 44.17 24.65 31.66
N ALA A 3 43.58 23.63 31.04
CA ALA A 3 42.49 23.83 30.09
C ALA A 3 41.28 24.42 30.82
N LEU A 4 40.92 25.66 30.48
CA LEU A 4 39.69 26.30 30.96
C LEU A 4 38.49 25.47 30.48
N LEU A 5 37.65 25.06 31.44
CA LEU A 5 36.40 24.38 31.13
C LEU A 5 35.51 25.29 30.28
N PRO A 6 34.76 24.76 29.30
CA PRO A 6 33.88 25.56 28.48
C PRO A 6 32.78 26.21 29.33
N LYS A 7 32.35 27.44 28.95
CA LYS A 7 31.44 28.29 29.75
C LYS A 7 30.15 27.61 30.24
N TRP A 8 29.64 26.62 29.52
CA TRP A 8 28.44 25.87 29.90
C TRP A 8 28.68 24.88 31.05
N ALA A 9 29.93 24.46 31.29
CA ALA A 9 30.33 23.52 32.34
C ALA A 9 30.67 24.23 33.66
N MET A 10 30.61 25.57 33.70
CA MET A 10 30.83 26.40 34.89
C MET A 10 29.53 26.97 35.49
N GLY A 11 28.37 26.59 34.95
CA GLY A 11 27.05 26.99 35.48
C GLY A 11 26.59 26.13 36.66
N ASP A 12 25.32 26.29 37.06
CA ASP A 12 24.69 25.51 38.12
C ASP A 12 24.89 23.98 37.88
N PRO A 13 25.44 23.23 38.87
CA PRO A 13 25.76 21.82 38.71
C PRO A 13 24.56 20.94 38.31
N ALA A 14 23.33 21.32 38.67
CA ALA A 14 22.13 20.57 38.29
C ALA A 14 21.87 20.63 36.77
N ILE A 15 22.03 21.80 36.16
CA ILE A 15 21.85 22.02 34.71
C ILE A 15 22.96 21.32 33.92
N VAL A 16 24.18 21.30 34.46
CA VAL A 16 25.32 20.60 33.86
C VAL A 16 25.09 19.09 33.86
N ALA A 17 24.57 18.53 34.96
CA ALA A 17 24.25 17.11 35.08
C ALA A 17 23.16 16.68 34.07
N GLU A 18 22.04 17.41 34.01
CA GLU A 18 20.95 17.15 33.06
C GLU A 18 21.44 17.19 31.60
N ARG A 19 22.31 18.15 31.29
CA ARG A 19 22.89 18.28 29.95
C ARG A 19 23.85 17.15 29.61
N LEU A 20 24.67 16.72 30.57
CA LEU A 20 25.58 15.57 30.40
C LEU A 20 24.79 14.26 30.20
N GLU A 21 23.69 14.07 30.92
CA GLU A 21 22.79 12.95 30.71
C GLU A 21 22.11 13.01 29.34
N GLY A 22 21.67 14.19 28.90
CA GLY A 22 21.12 14.40 27.56
C GLY A 22 22.13 14.13 26.45
N ILE A 23 23.41 14.46 26.65
CA ILE A 23 24.49 14.16 25.71
C ILE A 23 24.76 12.66 25.65
N LYS A 24 24.76 11.95 26.79
CA LYS A 24 24.93 10.48 26.85
C LYS A 24 23.78 9.72 26.20
N ARG A 25 22.56 10.26 26.25
CA ARG A 25 21.36 9.65 25.64
C ARG A 25 21.23 9.92 24.14
N LYS A 26 21.96 10.89 23.60
CA LYS A 26 21.83 11.25 22.19
C LYS A 26 22.54 10.20 21.33
N PRO A 27 21.85 9.55 20.39
CA PRO A 27 22.52 8.62 19.49
C PRO A 27 23.61 9.36 18.71
N PRO A 28 24.75 8.70 18.41
CA PRO A 28 25.81 9.32 17.63
C PRO A 28 25.24 9.80 16.29
N ARG A 29 25.62 11.03 15.91
CA ARG A 29 25.28 11.55 14.58
C ARG A 29 25.94 10.64 13.56
N LEU A 30 25.12 9.95 12.77
CA LEU A 30 25.60 9.11 11.69
C LEU A 30 26.34 9.99 10.69
N THR A 31 27.47 9.49 10.21
CA THR A 31 28.17 10.12 9.11
C THR A 31 27.33 9.98 7.84
N ARG A 32 27.50 10.91 6.87
CA ARG A 32 26.80 10.87 5.58
C ARG A 32 26.95 9.52 4.85
N GLN A 33 28.06 8.82 5.09
CA GLN A 33 28.33 7.48 4.55
C GLN A 33 27.52 6.38 5.25
N GLU A 34 27.33 6.47 6.56
CA GLU A 34 26.49 5.52 7.30
C GLU A 34 25.00 5.73 7.03
N GLU A 35 24.57 6.98 6.80
CA GLU A 35 23.22 7.28 6.33
C GLU A 35 22.99 6.68 4.93
N ALA A 36 23.95 6.81 4.03
CA ALA A 36 23.89 6.21 2.70
C ALA A 36 23.88 4.67 2.77
N ARG A 37 24.70 4.06 3.64
CA ARG A 37 24.68 2.60 3.87
C ARG A 37 23.36 2.12 4.43
N LYS A 38 22.80 2.80 5.43
CA LYS A 38 21.47 2.49 5.95
C LYS A 38 20.38 2.63 4.90
N GLY A 39 20.45 3.67 4.06
CA GLY A 39 19.55 3.83 2.92
C GLY A 39 19.68 2.69 1.93
N LEU A 40 20.89 2.22 1.64
CA LEU A 40 21.15 1.06 0.79
C LEU A 40 20.60 -0.24 1.41
N GLU A 41 20.90 -0.50 2.68
CA GLU A 41 20.39 -1.66 3.41
C GLU A 41 18.85 -1.63 3.50
N GLN A 42 18.23 -0.44 3.62
CA GLN A 42 16.78 -0.22 3.50
C GLN A 42 16.23 -0.32 2.07
N LEU A 43 17.07 -0.43 1.04
CA LEU A 43 16.65 -0.74 -0.33
C LEU A 43 16.83 -2.24 -0.64
N PHE A 44 17.68 -2.95 0.10
CA PHE A 44 18.03 -4.36 -0.15
C PHE A 44 17.56 -5.37 0.93
N SER A 45 17.09 -4.94 2.10
CA SER A 45 16.40 -5.82 3.07
C SER A 45 15.21 -6.54 2.41
N GLU A 46 15.06 -7.82 2.73
CA GLU A 46 14.13 -8.76 2.09
C GLU A 46 12.63 -8.43 2.28
N ASP A 47 12.31 -7.45 3.13
CA ASP A 47 10.95 -6.99 3.44
C ASP A 47 10.45 -5.85 2.54
N HIS A 48 11.31 -5.27 1.71
CA HIS A 48 10.89 -4.17 0.84
C HIS A 48 10.25 -4.74 -0.41
N MET A 49 8.99 -4.38 -0.61
CA MET A 49 8.27 -4.62 -1.86
C MET A 49 9.15 -4.27 -3.06
N THR A 50 9.46 -5.27 -3.89
CA THR A 50 10.22 -5.02 -5.10
C THR A 50 9.38 -4.22 -6.08
N LYS A 51 10.02 -3.52 -7.01
CA LYS A 51 9.29 -2.72 -8.01
C LYS A 51 8.34 -3.59 -8.83
N ASP A 52 8.78 -4.79 -9.18
CA ASP A 52 8.01 -5.76 -9.96
C ASP A 52 6.80 -6.29 -9.17
N GLU A 53 6.96 -6.56 -7.88
CA GLU A 53 5.85 -6.95 -7.01
C GLU A 53 4.84 -5.81 -6.83
N SER A 54 5.31 -4.57 -6.73
CA SER A 54 4.43 -3.40 -6.69
C SER A 54 3.62 -3.27 -7.98
N GLU A 55 4.22 -3.53 -9.14
CA GLU A 55 3.54 -3.45 -10.43
C GLU A 55 2.50 -4.56 -10.60
N GLN A 56 2.86 -5.81 -10.26
CA GLN A 56 1.92 -6.94 -10.25
C GLN A 56 0.73 -6.68 -9.31
N LEU A 57 1.01 -6.15 -8.11
CA LEU A 57 -0.05 -5.80 -7.16
C LEU A 57 -0.97 -4.72 -7.72
N GLU A 58 -0.42 -3.72 -8.41
CA GLU A 58 -1.21 -2.67 -9.04
C GLU A 58 -2.08 -3.19 -10.18
N GLU A 59 -1.57 -4.11 -11.00
CA GLU A 59 -2.35 -4.79 -12.03
C GLU A 59 -3.53 -5.56 -11.41
N LEU A 60 -3.27 -6.35 -10.37
CA LEU A 60 -4.31 -7.08 -9.62
C LEU A 60 -5.37 -6.15 -9.03
N LEU A 61 -4.96 -5.00 -8.47
CA LEU A 61 -5.88 -4.00 -7.94
C LEU A 61 -6.72 -3.35 -9.04
N MET A 62 -6.18 -3.17 -10.24
CA MET A 62 -6.94 -2.66 -11.38
C MET A 62 -7.96 -3.68 -11.87
N THR A 63 -7.58 -4.96 -12.00
CA THR A 63 -8.50 -6.05 -12.33
C THR A 63 -9.66 -6.13 -11.34
N TRP A 64 -9.35 -6.08 -10.04
CA TRP A 64 -10.38 -6.00 -8.99
C TRP A 64 -11.23 -4.74 -9.13
N TYR A 65 -10.65 -3.57 -9.37
CA TYR A 65 -11.41 -2.32 -9.47
C TYR A 65 -12.39 -2.33 -10.65
N HIS A 66 -11.99 -2.83 -11.81
CA HIS A 66 -12.86 -2.97 -12.98
C HIS A 66 -13.99 -3.97 -12.71
N TRP A 67 -13.67 -5.12 -12.13
CA TRP A 67 -14.66 -6.11 -11.71
C TRP A 67 -15.65 -5.55 -10.68
N ALA A 68 -15.16 -4.92 -9.61
CA ALA A 68 -15.98 -4.36 -8.54
C ALA A 68 -16.86 -3.21 -9.05
N LYS A 69 -16.37 -2.39 -9.98
CA LYS A 69 -17.16 -1.33 -10.62
C LYS A 69 -18.26 -1.91 -11.51
N ALA A 70 -17.99 -2.99 -12.24
CA ALA A 70 -18.97 -3.68 -13.06
C ALA A 70 -19.99 -4.48 -12.22
N HIS A 71 -19.54 -5.05 -11.10
CA HIS A 71 -20.36 -5.83 -10.18
C HIS A 71 -21.20 -4.97 -9.23
N ARG A 72 -20.91 -3.68 -9.08
CA ARG A 72 -21.86 -2.75 -8.44
C ARG A 72 -23.17 -2.82 -9.22
N GLU A 73 -24.15 -3.50 -8.63
CA GLU A 73 -25.52 -3.54 -9.10
C GLU A 73 -25.89 -2.11 -9.48
N HIS A 74 -26.34 -1.94 -10.72
CA HIS A 74 -26.78 -0.65 -11.17
C HIS A 74 -27.82 -0.18 -10.15
N LEU A 75 -27.64 1.01 -9.57
CA LEU A 75 -28.61 1.62 -8.64
C LEU A 75 -29.99 1.90 -9.26
N GLY A 76 -30.27 1.33 -10.45
CA GLY A 76 -31.55 1.33 -11.15
C GLY A 76 -32.05 -0.10 -11.40
N HIS A 77 -32.99 -0.27 -12.33
CA HIS A 77 -33.50 -1.60 -12.65
C HIS A 77 -32.48 -2.41 -13.42
N SER A 78 -32.08 -3.56 -12.86
CA SER A 78 -31.29 -4.54 -13.60
C SER A 78 -32.02 -4.94 -14.88
N ARG A 79 -31.30 -5.02 -16.00
CA ARG A 79 -31.83 -5.52 -17.28
C ARG A 79 -32.19 -7.01 -17.21
N VAL A 80 -31.76 -7.69 -16.15
CA VAL A 80 -31.90 -9.12 -15.94
C VAL A 80 -32.75 -9.34 -14.69
N ALA A 81 -33.69 -10.28 -14.74
CA ALA A 81 -34.50 -10.64 -13.59
C ALA A 81 -33.61 -11.18 -12.43
N PRO A 82 -33.96 -10.92 -11.15
CA PRO A 82 -33.13 -11.28 -9.99
C PRO A 82 -32.69 -12.76 -9.90
N GLY A 83 -33.42 -13.67 -10.52
CA GLY A 83 -33.11 -15.11 -10.53
C GLY A 83 -32.22 -15.59 -11.69
N PHE A 84 -31.87 -14.72 -12.64
CA PHE A 84 -31.10 -15.06 -13.85
C PHE A 84 -29.73 -14.39 -13.89
N HIS A 85 -29.26 -13.86 -12.75
CA HIS A 85 -27.91 -13.31 -12.63
C HIS A 85 -26.87 -14.42 -12.83
N GLY A 86 -26.21 -14.41 -14.00
CA GLY A 86 -25.18 -15.38 -14.37
C GLY A 86 -25.59 -16.38 -15.46
N VAL A 87 -26.80 -16.29 -15.99
CA VAL A 87 -27.22 -17.07 -17.17
C VAL A 87 -26.83 -16.29 -18.42
N SER A 88 -25.89 -16.83 -19.20
CA SER A 88 -25.46 -16.29 -20.49
C SER A 88 -25.87 -17.26 -21.60
N ASP A 89 -26.46 -16.76 -22.69
CA ASP A 89 -26.82 -17.57 -23.87
C ASP A 89 -25.58 -18.10 -24.63
N LEU A 90 -24.37 -17.71 -24.22
CA LEU A 90 -23.09 -18.03 -24.86
C LEU A 90 -22.38 -19.28 -24.31
N ASP A 91 -22.92 -19.94 -23.27
CA ASP A 91 -22.29 -21.08 -22.56
C ASP A 91 -22.10 -22.34 -23.42
N ALA A 92 -22.49 -22.31 -24.70
CA ALA A 92 -22.32 -23.38 -25.68
C ALA A 92 -21.10 -23.22 -26.61
N TYR A 93 -20.52 -22.02 -26.72
CA TYR A 93 -19.34 -21.74 -27.54
C TYR A 93 -18.35 -20.90 -26.74
N GLY A 94 -17.63 -21.54 -25.81
CA GLY A 94 -16.61 -20.87 -25.01
C GLY A 94 -15.51 -20.30 -25.89
N ASP A 95 -15.57 -18.99 -26.12
CA ASP A 95 -14.50 -18.21 -26.73
C ASP A 95 -13.39 -17.96 -25.69
N ASP A 96 -12.18 -17.66 -26.13
CA ASP A 96 -11.03 -17.36 -25.27
C ASP A 96 -11.37 -16.20 -24.29
N ASP A 97 -12.11 -15.21 -24.80
CA ASP A 97 -12.63 -14.06 -24.05
C ASP A 97 -13.50 -14.43 -22.84
N GLU A 98 -14.30 -15.51 -22.94
CA GLU A 98 -15.13 -15.98 -21.82
C GLU A 98 -14.28 -16.63 -20.72
N THR A 99 -13.20 -17.30 -21.11
CA THR A 99 -12.27 -17.92 -20.17
C THR A 99 -11.51 -16.85 -19.40
N ASP A 100 -11.03 -15.82 -20.10
CA ASP A 100 -10.38 -14.66 -19.48
C ASP A 100 -11.31 -13.90 -18.54
N ALA A 101 -12.59 -13.73 -18.90
CA ALA A 101 -13.57 -13.12 -18.02
C ALA A 101 -13.78 -13.93 -16.73
N LYS A 102 -13.84 -15.27 -16.83
CA LYS A 102 -13.96 -16.18 -15.67
C LYS A 102 -12.71 -16.12 -14.79
N LEU A 103 -11.51 -16.11 -15.38
CA LEU A 103 -10.25 -15.97 -14.66
C LEU A 103 -10.14 -14.62 -13.94
N ASN A 104 -10.44 -13.51 -14.63
CA ASN A 104 -10.43 -12.18 -14.07
C ASN A 104 -11.41 -12.04 -12.91
N ARG A 105 -12.59 -12.66 -13.02
CA ARG A 105 -13.57 -12.72 -11.92
C ARG A 105 -12.98 -13.45 -10.71
N TYR A 106 -12.41 -14.63 -10.90
CA TYR A 106 -11.82 -15.40 -9.80
C TYR A 106 -10.69 -14.62 -9.11
N VAL A 107 -9.80 -14.00 -9.90
CA VAL A 107 -8.72 -13.14 -9.41
C VAL A 107 -9.27 -11.97 -8.59
N ALA A 108 -10.28 -11.28 -9.12
CA ALA A 108 -10.92 -10.16 -8.43
C ALA A 108 -11.56 -10.58 -7.09
N GLU A 109 -12.24 -11.71 -7.04
CA GLU A 109 -12.84 -12.25 -5.81
C GLU A 109 -11.76 -12.53 -4.75
N GLN A 110 -10.61 -13.10 -5.12
CA GLN A 110 -9.50 -13.32 -4.17
C GLN A 110 -8.91 -12.01 -3.64
N VAL A 111 -8.74 -11.01 -4.51
CA VAL A 111 -8.28 -9.68 -4.11
C VAL A 111 -9.30 -9.01 -3.19
N ASP A 112 -10.60 -9.17 -3.45
CA ASP A 112 -11.67 -8.61 -2.63
C ASP A 112 -11.67 -9.17 -1.20
N VAL A 113 -11.44 -10.48 -1.05
CA VAL A 113 -11.26 -11.11 0.27
C VAL A 113 -10.05 -10.51 1.01
N CYS A 114 -8.95 -10.24 0.30
CA CYS A 114 -7.77 -9.58 0.89
C CYS A 114 -8.05 -8.13 1.29
N LEU A 115 -8.83 -7.39 0.50
CA LEU A 115 -9.20 -6.00 0.81
C LEU A 115 -10.21 -5.91 1.95
N SER A 116 -11.09 -6.91 2.07
CA SER A 116 -12.07 -7.01 3.13
C SER A 116 -11.45 -7.24 4.51
N SER A 117 -10.27 -7.85 4.59
CA SER A 117 -9.52 -7.99 5.84
C SER A 117 -8.81 -6.71 6.28
N LEU A 118 -8.61 -5.74 5.38
CA LEU A 118 -7.98 -4.46 5.71
C LEU A 118 -8.94 -3.55 6.49
N PRO A 119 -8.40 -2.68 7.36
CA PRO A 119 -9.15 -1.56 7.93
C PRO A 119 -9.82 -0.71 6.86
N VAL A 120 -11.00 -0.18 7.18
CA VAL A 120 -11.84 0.61 6.26
C VAL A 120 -11.08 1.81 5.67
N GLU A 121 -10.21 2.45 6.45
CA GLU A 121 -9.40 3.59 6.00
C GLU A 121 -8.41 3.21 4.89
N LEU A 122 -7.72 2.08 5.05
CA LEU A 122 -6.76 1.58 4.07
C LEU A 122 -7.47 1.11 2.80
N ARG A 123 -8.63 0.46 2.96
CA ARG A 123 -9.49 0.05 1.84
C ARG A 123 -9.98 1.26 1.04
N ALA A 124 -10.40 2.33 1.70
CA ALA A 124 -10.80 3.57 1.05
C ALA A 124 -9.64 4.22 0.30
N ALA A 125 -8.43 4.22 0.86
CA ALA A 125 -7.24 4.73 0.20
C ALA A 125 -6.93 3.97 -1.10
N VAL A 126 -7.01 2.63 -1.08
CA VAL A 126 -6.85 1.79 -2.27
C VAL A 126 -7.92 2.09 -3.32
N GLY A 127 -9.19 2.20 -2.92
CA GLY A 127 -10.29 2.49 -3.83
C GLY A 127 -10.15 3.85 -4.53
N ILE A 128 -9.72 4.88 -3.79
CA ILE A 128 -9.47 6.21 -4.37
C ILE A 128 -8.30 6.18 -5.35
N HIS A 129 -7.20 5.50 -4.98
CA HIS A 129 -6.05 5.36 -5.87
C HIS A 129 -6.40 4.64 -7.17
N ALA A 130 -7.08 3.49 -7.07
CA ALA A 130 -7.53 2.73 -8.24
C ALA A 130 -8.51 3.54 -9.10
N GLY A 131 -9.42 4.29 -8.49
CA GLY A 131 -10.35 5.16 -9.20
C GLY A 131 -9.67 6.29 -9.97
N ASN A 132 -8.68 6.94 -9.36
CA ASN A 132 -7.89 7.98 -10.01
C ASN A 132 -7.05 7.43 -11.15
N ARG A 133 -6.46 6.24 -10.97
CA ARG A 133 -5.69 5.56 -12.01
C ARG A 133 -6.58 5.17 -13.19
N ALA A 134 -7.76 4.61 -12.94
CA ALA A 134 -8.71 4.27 -13.99
C ALA A 134 -9.25 5.50 -14.75
N ALA A 135 -9.39 6.64 -14.06
CA ALA A 135 -9.82 7.90 -14.67
C ALA A 135 -8.68 8.63 -15.42
N GLY A 136 -7.41 8.27 -15.17
CA GLY A 136 -6.24 9.00 -15.67
C GLY A 136 -6.09 10.41 -15.07
N ALA A 137 -6.83 10.72 -14.01
CA ALA A 137 -6.89 12.05 -13.39
C ALA A 137 -7.19 11.95 -11.88
N CYS A 138 -6.80 12.97 -11.11
CA CYS A 138 -7.07 13.07 -9.68
C CYS A 138 -8.51 13.51 -9.40
N VAL A 139 -9.48 12.63 -9.69
CA VAL A 139 -10.92 12.91 -9.56
C VAL A 139 -11.42 12.69 -8.13
N PHE A 140 -10.95 11.64 -7.50
CA PHE A 140 -11.36 11.20 -6.17
C PHE A 140 -10.33 11.66 -5.14
N SER A 141 -10.80 12.30 -4.07
CA SER A 141 -9.99 12.77 -2.96
C SER A 141 -10.74 12.57 -1.66
N ASN A 142 -10.01 12.31 -0.57
CA ASN A 142 -10.59 12.25 0.75
C ASN A 142 -10.44 13.61 1.46
N PRO A 143 -11.53 14.34 1.75
CA PRO A 143 -11.45 15.65 2.39
C PRO A 143 -10.90 15.62 3.83
N ARG A 144 -10.83 14.43 4.46
CA ARG A 144 -10.33 14.28 5.84
C ARG A 144 -8.81 14.14 5.92
N PHE A 145 -8.15 13.80 4.82
CA PHE A 145 -6.71 13.55 4.79
C PHE A 145 -6.04 14.42 3.73
N THR A 146 -4.80 14.81 3.98
CA THR A 146 -4.01 15.46 2.93
C THR A 146 -3.61 14.44 1.86
N PRO A 147 -3.30 14.88 0.62
CA PRO A 147 -2.85 13.98 -0.44
C PRO A 147 -1.63 13.13 -0.04
N GLU A 148 -0.71 13.72 0.73
CA GLU A 148 0.49 13.05 1.25
C GLU A 148 0.12 11.94 2.25
N GLN A 149 -0.78 12.24 3.19
CA GLN A 149 -1.27 11.25 4.15
C GLN A 149 -2.02 10.12 3.44
N GLN A 150 -2.80 10.45 2.41
CA GLN A 150 -3.49 9.45 1.61
C GLN A 150 -2.51 8.53 0.88
N HIS A 151 -1.44 9.06 0.30
CA HIS A 151 -0.39 8.26 -0.30
C HIS A 151 0.31 7.36 0.72
N GLN A 152 0.61 7.88 1.91
CA GLN A 152 1.20 7.09 3.00
C GLN A 152 0.30 5.92 3.40
N ARG A 153 -1.02 6.15 3.53
CA ARG A 153 -2.00 5.08 3.80
C ARG A 153 -2.10 4.08 2.67
N TYR A 154 -1.99 4.51 1.42
CA TYR A 154 -1.94 3.60 0.28
C TYR A 154 -0.70 2.70 0.32
N GLN A 155 0.48 3.25 0.63
CA GLN A 155 1.70 2.46 0.80
C GLN A 155 1.57 1.47 1.97
N GLU A 156 0.98 1.90 3.09
CA GLU A 156 0.67 1.03 4.22
C GLU A 156 -0.29 -0.12 3.81
N ALA A 157 -1.30 0.19 2.99
CA ALA A 157 -2.22 -0.81 2.47
C ALA A 157 -1.50 -1.84 1.58
N LYS A 158 -0.63 -1.40 0.66
CA LYS A 158 0.16 -2.31 -0.18
C LYS A 158 1.04 -3.23 0.66
N ALA A 159 1.75 -2.68 1.65
CA ALA A 159 2.61 -3.45 2.53
C ALA A 159 1.86 -4.55 3.29
N ARG A 160 0.59 -4.33 3.62
CA ARG A 160 -0.28 -5.34 4.26
C ARG A 160 -0.87 -6.34 3.28
N LEU A 161 -1.20 -5.91 2.06
CA LEU A 161 -1.76 -6.78 1.01
C LEU A 161 -0.73 -7.77 0.49
N LEU A 162 0.50 -7.34 0.32
CA LEU A 162 1.58 -8.12 -0.28
C LEU A 162 1.78 -9.50 0.39
N PRO A 163 1.93 -9.64 1.72
CA PRO A 163 2.04 -10.96 2.35
C PRO A 163 0.76 -11.81 2.23
N MET A 164 -0.42 -11.18 2.11
CA MET A 164 -1.69 -11.91 1.92
C MET A 164 -1.86 -12.45 0.51
N LEU A 165 -1.32 -11.74 -0.49
CA LEU A 165 -1.33 -12.15 -1.89
C LEU A 165 -0.22 -13.16 -2.20
N ARG A 166 0.96 -13.04 -1.57
CA ARG A 166 2.03 -14.05 -1.63
C ARG A 166 1.54 -15.40 -1.10
N LYS A 167 0.81 -15.42 0.02
CA LYS A 167 0.23 -16.67 0.59
C LYS A 167 -0.81 -17.35 -0.31
N ARG A 168 -1.35 -16.64 -1.30
CA ARG A 168 -2.34 -17.13 -2.25
C ARG A 168 -1.73 -17.38 -3.64
N ASP A 169 -0.40 -17.34 -3.75
CA ASP A 169 0.36 -17.50 -5.00
C ASP A 169 -0.07 -16.56 -6.14
N MET A 170 -0.62 -15.39 -5.80
CA MET A 170 -1.10 -14.41 -6.78
C MET A 170 0.00 -13.48 -7.31
N ILE A 171 1.15 -13.43 -6.62
CA ILE A 171 2.30 -12.62 -6.98
C ILE A 171 3.44 -13.59 -7.29
N LYS A 172 4.02 -13.49 -8.49
CA LYS A 172 5.18 -14.28 -8.87
C LYS A 172 6.40 -13.66 -8.20
N MET A 173 7.01 -14.37 -7.27
CA MET A 173 8.32 -13.98 -6.75
C MET A 173 9.33 -14.17 -7.88
N VAL A 174 10.04 -13.09 -8.23
CA VAL A 174 11.25 -13.20 -9.03
C VAL A 174 12.27 -13.91 -8.14
N ALA A 175 12.61 -15.15 -8.48
CA ALA A 175 13.67 -15.91 -7.84
C ALA A 175 15.06 -15.36 -8.23
#